data_AF-A0A8K0KID8-F1
#
_entry.id   AF-A0A8K0KID8-F1
#
_cell.length_a   1.000
_cell.length_b   1.000
_cell.length_c   1.000
_cell.angle_alpha   90.00
_cell.angle_beta   90.00
_cell.angle_gamma   90.00
#
_symmetry.space_group_name_H-M   'P 1'
#
loop_
_entity.id
_entity.type
_entity.pdbx_description
1 polymer ?
#
loop_
_entity_poly.entity_id
_entity_poly.type
_entity_poly.pdbx_seq_one_letter_code
_entity_poly.pdbx_strand_id
1 'polypeptide(L)'
;MAVCGRCSEELQPDGDFVKCYGCDFGYHYNCSTISEATYRRMSDSRRREWRCSLCKEKGKKMNVDKNKNTANDDLKSIVTLMRNEQKSSFEQLENNLSKLSDFYDDLKSEIMALKESNAQLLNAVKVLERKCLDKESKICELEVRVNCLEQSLRSNNLEMHGVEVVQGEDGHSMFNIVQKIGKELDVPISLNDVELIYRLPKKKVDIVVSFSSKKIRDKLYKNRRKNATLYAKKDEGCPVIKIHSEADL
;
A
#
# COMPACT_ATOMS: atom_id res chain seq x y z
N MET A 1 -34.31 -40.11 -59.97
CA MET A 1 -33.05 -39.71 -60.63
C MET A 1 -31.98 -40.71 -60.20
N ALA A 2 -31.19 -41.23 -61.14
CA ALA A 2 -30.11 -42.17 -60.82
C ALA A 2 -28.85 -41.37 -60.41
N VAL A 3 -28.12 -41.85 -59.40
CA VAL A 3 -26.90 -41.22 -58.88
C VAL A 3 -25.67 -42.09 -59.09
N CYS A 4 -24.51 -41.47 -59.23
CA CYS A 4 -23.25 -42.15 -59.45
C CYS A 4 -22.77 -42.85 -58.17
N GLY A 5 -22.46 -44.15 -58.26
CA GLY A 5 -22.02 -44.96 -57.13
C GLY A 5 -20.63 -44.63 -56.56
N ARG A 6 -19.97 -43.54 -57.01
CA ARG A 6 -18.65 -43.10 -56.50
C ARG A 6 -18.65 -41.66 -55.97
N CYS A 7 -19.16 -40.70 -56.74
CA CYS A 7 -19.23 -39.30 -56.33
C CYS A 7 -20.60 -38.90 -55.76
N SER A 8 -21.61 -39.77 -55.87
CA SER A 8 -22.98 -39.51 -55.42
C SER A 8 -23.70 -38.34 -56.12
N GLU A 9 -23.11 -37.80 -57.20
CA GLU A 9 -23.75 -36.81 -58.07
C GLU A 9 -24.72 -37.46 -59.07
N GLU A 10 -25.63 -36.67 -59.63
CA GLU A 10 -26.65 -37.14 -60.58
C GLU A 10 -26.03 -37.67 -61.88
N LEU A 11 -26.59 -38.77 -62.38
CA LEU A 11 -26.27 -39.33 -63.70
C LEU A 11 -27.17 -38.70 -64.76
N GLN A 12 -26.65 -38.63 -65.99
CA GLN A 12 -27.43 -38.12 -67.11
C GLN A 12 -28.69 -38.98 -67.33
N PRO A 13 -29.89 -38.36 -67.52
CA PRO A 13 -31.16 -39.09 -67.61
C PRO A 13 -31.33 -39.93 -68.88
N ASP A 14 -30.50 -39.70 -69.89
CA ASP A 14 -30.50 -40.33 -71.21
C ASP A 14 -29.90 -41.75 -71.22
N GLY A 15 -29.38 -42.21 -70.08
CA GLY A 15 -28.76 -43.53 -69.96
C GLY A 15 -27.29 -43.57 -70.36
N ASP A 16 -26.65 -42.42 -70.60
CA ASP A 16 -25.24 -42.34 -71.01
C ASP A 16 -24.28 -42.44 -69.81
N PHE A 17 -24.25 -43.61 -69.18
CA PHE A 17 -23.37 -43.94 -68.06
C PHE A 17 -22.99 -45.43 -68.04
N VAL A 18 -21.95 -45.77 -67.27
CA VAL A 18 -21.47 -47.16 -67.16
C VAL A 18 -22.15 -47.87 -66.00
N LYS A 19 -22.74 -49.05 -66.25
CA LYS A 19 -23.36 -49.87 -65.20
C LYS A 19 -22.45 -51.02 -64.77
N CYS A 20 -22.20 -51.15 -63.47
CA CYS A 20 -21.39 -52.25 -62.92
C CYS A 20 -22.23 -53.53 -62.78
N TYR A 21 -21.78 -54.63 -63.37
CA TYR A 21 -22.42 -55.94 -63.20
C TYR A 21 -22.39 -56.47 -61.75
N GLY A 22 -21.39 -56.07 -60.96
CA GLY A 22 -21.19 -56.59 -59.60
C GLY A 22 -22.04 -55.95 -58.52
N CYS A 23 -22.35 -54.65 -58.64
CA CYS A 23 -23.11 -53.89 -57.64
C CYS A 23 -24.34 -53.19 -58.22
N ASP A 24 -24.60 -53.34 -59.51
CA ASP A 24 -25.70 -52.74 -60.27
C ASP A 24 -25.78 -51.21 -60.26
N PHE A 25 -24.80 -50.51 -59.66
CA PHE A 25 -24.72 -49.05 -59.68
C PHE A 25 -24.23 -48.51 -61.03
N GLY A 26 -24.76 -47.33 -61.40
CA GLY A 26 -24.27 -46.50 -62.50
C GLY A 26 -23.10 -45.61 -62.07
N TYR A 27 -22.21 -45.30 -63.01
CA TYR A 27 -21.02 -44.47 -62.78
C TYR A 27 -20.81 -43.54 -63.98
N HIS A 28 -20.42 -42.29 -63.73
CA HIS A 28 -19.85 -41.45 -64.79
C HIS A 28 -18.59 -42.12 -65.34
N TYR A 29 -18.30 -41.90 -66.63
CA TYR A 29 -17.08 -42.43 -67.26
C TYR A 29 -15.81 -42.05 -66.48
N ASN A 30 -15.72 -40.79 -66.04
CA ASN A 30 -14.60 -40.26 -65.24
C ASN A 30 -14.56 -40.80 -63.80
N CYS A 31 -15.69 -41.24 -63.27
CA CYS A 31 -15.76 -41.87 -61.96
C CYS A 31 -15.48 -43.37 -62.01
N SER A 32 -15.51 -43.96 -63.20
CA SER A 32 -15.24 -45.37 -63.45
C SER A 32 -13.75 -45.61 -63.76
N THR A 33 -13.35 -46.87 -63.85
CA THR A 33 -11.99 -47.25 -64.29
C THR A 33 -11.87 -47.39 -65.82
N ILE A 34 -12.86 -46.94 -66.58
CA ILE A 34 -12.90 -47.04 -68.04
C ILE A 34 -13.28 -45.70 -68.68
N SER A 35 -12.56 -45.31 -69.73
CA SER A 35 -12.90 -44.11 -70.48
C SER A 35 -14.11 -44.33 -71.38
N GLU A 36 -14.86 -43.27 -71.63
CA GLU A 36 -16.06 -43.25 -72.50
C GLU A 36 -15.78 -43.86 -73.88
N ALA A 37 -14.72 -43.38 -74.55
CA ALA A 37 -14.32 -43.89 -75.87
C ALA A 37 -14.02 -45.39 -75.88
N THR A 38 -13.55 -45.94 -74.75
CA THR A 38 -13.27 -47.37 -74.62
C THR A 38 -14.56 -48.14 -74.37
N TYR A 39 -15.43 -47.65 -73.50
CA TYR A 39 -16.72 -48.28 -73.20
C TYR A 39 -17.65 -48.32 -74.41
N ARG A 40 -17.71 -47.22 -75.19
CA ARG A 40 -18.49 -47.16 -76.44
C ARG A 40 -17.97 -48.11 -77.52
N ARG A 41 -16.68 -48.43 -77.53
CA ARG A 41 -16.10 -49.44 -78.44
C ARG A 41 -16.29 -50.89 -77.99
N MET A 42 -16.76 -51.12 -76.76
CA MET A 42 -17.05 -52.47 -76.29
C MET A 42 -18.33 -53.03 -76.91
N SER A 43 -18.32 -54.33 -77.20
CA SER A 43 -19.53 -55.08 -77.55
C SER A 43 -20.50 -55.14 -76.36
N ASP A 44 -21.79 -55.33 -76.64
CA ASP A 44 -22.82 -55.41 -75.59
C ASP A 44 -22.58 -56.56 -74.60
N SER A 45 -21.99 -57.67 -75.07
CA SER A 45 -21.54 -58.75 -74.18
C SER A 45 -20.54 -58.26 -73.14
N ARG A 46 -19.53 -57.50 -73.57
CA ARG A 46 -18.44 -57.02 -72.72
C ARG A 46 -18.88 -55.87 -71.81
N ARG A 47 -19.87 -55.07 -72.22
CA ARG A 47 -20.49 -54.06 -71.35
C ARG A 47 -21.28 -54.71 -70.21
N ARG A 48 -22.02 -55.79 -70.49
CA ARG A 48 -22.79 -56.53 -69.46
C ARG A 48 -21.93 -57.25 -68.42
N GLU A 49 -20.64 -57.45 -68.69
CA GLU A 49 -19.69 -58.09 -67.77
C GLU A 49 -18.77 -57.08 -67.05
N TRP A 50 -18.87 -55.79 -67.38
CA TRP A 50 -17.99 -54.78 -66.80
C TRP A 50 -18.24 -54.59 -65.30
N ARG A 51 -17.15 -54.44 -64.53
CA ARG A 51 -17.18 -54.26 -63.07
C ARG A 51 -16.36 -53.04 -62.65
N CYS A 52 -16.87 -52.28 -61.66
CA CYS A 52 -16.17 -51.15 -61.06
C CYS A 52 -14.95 -51.60 -60.22
N SER A 53 -14.07 -50.66 -59.85
CA SER A 53 -12.86 -50.92 -59.06
C SER A 53 -13.14 -51.74 -57.80
N LEU A 54 -14.15 -51.35 -57.02
CA LEU A 54 -14.52 -52.02 -55.78
C LEU A 54 -14.98 -53.47 -56.01
N CYS A 55 -15.77 -53.71 -57.06
CA CYS A 55 -16.23 -55.06 -57.41
C CYS A 55 -15.10 -55.91 -58.01
N LYS A 56 -14.13 -55.28 -58.67
CA LYS A 56 -12.94 -55.95 -59.21
C LYS A 56 -11.96 -56.35 -58.11
N GLU A 57 -11.82 -55.54 -57.07
CA GLU A 57 -10.97 -55.83 -55.90
C GLU A 57 -11.58 -56.91 -55.01
N LYS A 58 -12.90 -56.90 -54.77
CA LYS A 58 -13.60 -57.98 -54.04
C LYS A 58 -13.47 -59.35 -54.71
N GLY A 59 -13.25 -59.39 -56.02
CA GLY A 59 -13.04 -60.62 -56.80
C GLY A 59 -11.61 -61.16 -56.77
N LYS A 60 -10.63 -60.39 -56.28
CA LYS A 60 -9.25 -60.89 -56.11
C LYS A 60 -9.18 -61.70 -54.82
N LYS A 61 -9.40 -63.02 -54.91
CA LYS A 61 -8.83 -63.93 -53.91
C LYS A 61 -7.32 -63.76 -53.96
N MET A 62 -6.76 -63.05 -52.99
CA MET A 62 -5.32 -62.97 -52.80
C MET A 62 -4.79 -64.39 -52.54
N ASN A 63 -3.85 -64.82 -53.39
CA ASN A 63 -3.00 -65.94 -53.09
C ASN A 63 -2.13 -65.53 -51.89
N VAL A 64 -2.37 -66.14 -50.73
CA VAL A 64 -1.64 -65.81 -49.50
C VAL A 64 -0.31 -66.53 -49.56
N ASP A 65 0.73 -65.80 -49.97
CA ASP A 65 2.11 -66.19 -49.66
C ASP A 65 2.33 -66.10 -48.14
N LYS A 66 2.89 -67.18 -47.58
CA LYS A 66 3.22 -67.32 -46.17
C LYS A 66 4.43 -66.45 -45.81
N ASN A 67 4.23 -65.17 -45.54
CA ASN A 67 5.20 -64.37 -44.78
C ASN A 67 4.51 -63.20 -44.05
N LYS A 68 3.82 -63.46 -42.94
CA LYS A 68 2.96 -62.49 -42.23
C LYS A 68 3.36 -62.14 -40.79
N ASN A 69 4.51 -62.60 -40.29
CA ASN A 69 4.80 -62.47 -38.86
C ASN A 69 5.70 -61.27 -38.49
N THR A 70 6.54 -60.71 -39.38
CA THR A 70 7.51 -59.68 -38.98
C THR A 70 6.94 -58.26 -38.92
N ALA A 71 6.23 -57.79 -39.95
CA ALA A 71 5.73 -56.39 -39.99
C ALA A 71 4.62 -56.06 -38.96
N ASN A 72 3.86 -57.06 -38.49
CA ASN A 72 2.83 -56.88 -37.47
C ASN A 72 3.44 -56.79 -36.07
N ASP A 73 4.57 -57.47 -35.84
CA ASP A 73 5.26 -57.43 -34.55
C ASP A 73 6.06 -56.12 -34.38
N ASP A 74 6.61 -55.56 -35.46
CA ASP A 74 7.22 -54.22 -35.47
C ASP A 74 6.20 -53.10 -35.20
N LEU A 75 4.99 -53.19 -35.78
CA LEU A 75 3.95 -52.20 -35.52
C LEU A 75 3.43 -52.28 -34.07
N LYS A 76 3.30 -53.49 -33.50
CA LYS A 76 2.91 -53.68 -32.10
C LYS A 76 3.96 -53.18 -31.12
N SER A 77 5.25 -53.34 -31.43
CA SER A 77 6.34 -52.87 -30.57
C SER A 77 6.37 -51.34 -30.54
N ILE A 78 6.23 -50.68 -31.70
CA ILE A 78 6.14 -49.21 -31.79
C ILE A 78 4.93 -48.66 -30.99
N VAL A 79 3.75 -49.26 -31.14
CA VAL A 79 2.55 -48.84 -30.40
C VAL A 79 2.72 -49.04 -28.88
N THR A 80 3.41 -50.10 -28.47
CA THR A 80 3.69 -50.38 -27.06
C THR A 80 4.70 -49.38 -26.48
N LEU A 81 5.75 -49.02 -27.23
CA LEU A 81 6.70 -47.97 -26.84
C LEU A 81 5.99 -46.62 -26.68
N MET A 82 5.17 -46.21 -27.67
CA MET A 82 4.39 -44.96 -27.59
C MET A 82 3.43 -44.95 -26.39
N ARG A 83 2.77 -46.08 -26.10
CA ARG A 83 1.87 -46.20 -24.94
C ARG A 83 2.64 -46.06 -23.62
N ASN A 84 3.84 -46.64 -23.54
CA ASN A 84 4.68 -46.54 -22.35
C ASN A 84 5.23 -45.11 -22.15
N GLU A 85 5.65 -44.44 -23.21
CA GLU A 85 6.08 -43.02 -23.17
C GLU A 85 4.93 -42.09 -22.76
N GLN A 86 3.73 -42.32 -23.31
CA GLN A 86 2.53 -41.58 -22.89
C GLN A 86 2.22 -41.82 -21.41
N LYS A 87 2.26 -43.07 -20.95
CA LYS A 87 2.03 -43.40 -19.54
C LYS A 87 3.03 -42.71 -18.61
N SER A 88 4.32 -42.77 -18.96
CA SER A 88 5.37 -42.06 -18.20
C SER A 88 5.15 -40.54 -18.17
N SER A 89 4.70 -39.96 -19.29
CA SER A 89 4.40 -38.52 -19.36
C SER A 89 3.20 -38.14 -18.48
N PHE A 90 2.16 -38.98 -18.45
CA PHE A 90 1.00 -38.79 -17.57
C PHE A 90 1.38 -38.92 -16.09
N GLU A 91 2.18 -39.92 -15.72
CA GLU A 91 2.67 -40.08 -14.34
C GLU A 91 3.51 -38.86 -13.89
N GLN A 92 4.34 -38.30 -14.78
CA GLN A 92 5.08 -37.07 -14.47
C GLN A 92 4.15 -35.87 -14.30
N LEU A 93 3.10 -35.75 -15.12
CA LEU A 93 2.13 -34.67 -15.04
C LEU A 93 1.30 -34.75 -13.75
N GLU A 94 0.87 -35.94 -13.35
CA GLU A 94 0.18 -36.19 -12.07
C GLU A 94 1.05 -35.80 -10.88
N ASN A 95 2.33 -36.19 -10.90
CA ASN A 95 3.29 -35.82 -9.86
C ASN A 95 3.50 -34.30 -9.78
N ASN A 96 3.60 -33.62 -10.92
CA ASN A 96 3.75 -32.16 -10.95
C ASN A 96 2.48 -31.45 -10.48
N LEU A 97 1.30 -31.97 -10.83
CA LEU A 97 0.03 -31.45 -10.37
C LEU A 97 -0.13 -31.59 -8.85
N SER A 98 0.28 -32.74 -8.29
CA SER A 98 0.30 -32.94 -6.83
C SER A 98 1.20 -31.90 -6.15
N LYS A 99 2.44 -31.75 -6.62
CA LYS A 99 3.37 -30.75 -6.06
C LYS A 99 2.82 -29.33 -6.15
N LEU A 100 2.20 -28.98 -7.28
CA LEU A 100 1.59 -27.66 -7.46
C LEU A 100 0.43 -27.44 -6.48
N SER A 101 -0.36 -28.48 -6.20
CA SER A 101 -1.41 -28.44 -5.18
C SER A 101 -0.82 -28.18 -3.79
N ASP A 102 0.25 -28.89 -3.42
CA ASP A 102 0.91 -28.71 -2.13
C ASP A 102 1.46 -27.29 -1.99
N PHE A 103 2.15 -26.78 -3.02
CA PHE A 103 2.64 -25.39 -3.05
C PHE A 103 1.51 -24.37 -2.95
N TYR A 104 0.36 -24.63 -3.56
CA TYR A 104 -0.80 -23.75 -3.48
C TYR A 104 -1.36 -23.70 -2.05
N ASP A 105 -1.46 -24.84 -1.37
CA ASP A 105 -1.94 -24.91 0.00
C ASP A 105 -0.97 -24.22 0.97
N ASP A 106 0.34 -24.43 0.79
CA ASP A 106 1.37 -23.75 1.57
C ASP A 106 1.29 -22.22 1.39
N LEU A 107 1.24 -21.75 0.15
CA LEU A 107 1.15 -20.31 -0.16
C LEU A 107 -0.15 -19.70 0.39
N LYS A 108 -1.26 -20.44 0.32
CA LYS A 108 -2.53 -20.02 0.90
C LYS A 108 -2.43 -19.90 2.42
N SER A 109 -1.76 -20.84 3.09
CA SER A 109 -1.53 -20.81 4.53
C SER A 109 -0.69 -19.59 4.95
N GLU A 110 0.37 -19.28 4.19
CA GLU A 110 1.23 -18.14 4.44
C GLU A 110 0.49 -16.81 4.24
N ILE A 111 -0.31 -16.70 3.18
CA ILE A 111 -1.17 -15.53 2.94
C ILE A 111 -2.16 -15.32 4.09
N MET A 112 -2.75 -16.39 4.63
CA MET A 112 -3.66 -16.27 5.77
C MET A 112 -2.93 -15.80 7.03
N ALA A 113 -1.74 -16.34 7.31
CA ALA A 113 -0.92 -15.92 8.45
C ALA A 113 -0.49 -14.44 8.32
N LEU A 114 -0.07 -14.01 7.13
CA LEU A 114 0.29 -12.63 6.85
C LEU A 114 -0.91 -11.68 7.01
N LYS A 115 -2.10 -12.08 6.56
CA LYS A 115 -3.33 -11.28 6.75
C LYS A 115 -3.66 -11.09 8.22
N GLU A 116 -3.56 -12.16 9.01
CA GLU A 116 -3.79 -12.10 10.45
C GLU A 116 -2.77 -11.19 11.15
N SER A 117 -1.48 -11.36 10.84
CA SER A 117 -0.41 -10.50 11.35
C SER A 117 -0.64 -9.02 10.99
N ASN A 118 -1.04 -8.74 9.75
CA ASN A 118 -1.36 -7.37 9.32
C ASN A 118 -2.56 -6.79 10.07
N ALA A 119 -3.60 -7.58 10.34
CA ALA A 119 -4.73 -7.14 11.14
C ALA A 119 -4.32 -6.81 12.58
N GLN A 120 -3.46 -7.62 13.19
CA GLN A 120 -2.92 -7.37 14.53
C GLN A 120 -2.05 -6.11 14.57
N LEU A 121 -1.17 -5.91 13.57
CA LEU A 121 -0.36 -4.71 13.44
C LEU A 121 -1.22 -3.45 13.29
N LEU A 122 -2.25 -3.48 12.43
CA LEU A 122 -3.19 -2.37 12.28
C LEU A 122 -3.90 -2.02 13.59
N ASN A 123 -4.29 -3.02 14.38
CA ASN A 123 -4.88 -2.80 15.69
C ASN A 123 -3.87 -2.20 16.68
N ALA A 124 -2.63 -2.69 16.69
CA ALA A 124 -1.57 -2.15 17.54
C ALA A 124 -1.28 -0.68 17.21
N VAL A 125 -1.19 -0.33 15.91
CA VAL A 125 -1.02 1.05 15.44
C VAL A 125 -2.15 1.94 15.94
N LYS A 126 -3.42 1.54 15.76
CA LYS A 126 -4.58 2.31 16.25
C LYS A 126 -4.60 2.49 17.77
N VAL A 127 -4.09 1.52 18.53
CA VAL A 127 -3.99 1.65 19.99
C VAL A 127 -2.87 2.63 20.35
N LEU A 128 -1.72 2.55 19.69
CA LEU A 128 -0.60 3.45 19.91
C LEU A 128 -0.95 4.89 19.56
N GLU A 129 -1.60 5.13 18.42
CA GLU A 129 -2.06 6.46 18.01
C GLU A 129 -2.97 7.10 19.07
N ARG A 130 -3.94 6.34 19.60
CA ARG A 130 -4.80 6.81 20.70
C ARG A 130 -4.02 7.13 21.97
N LYS A 131 -3.04 6.31 22.33
CA LYS A 131 -2.17 6.56 23.50
C LYS A 131 -1.29 7.80 23.31
N CYS A 132 -0.81 8.06 22.10
CA CYS A 132 -0.07 9.28 21.80
C CYS A 132 -0.94 10.52 21.97
N LEU A 133 -2.16 10.50 21.42
CA LEU A 133 -3.11 11.61 21.56
C LEU A 133 -3.46 11.91 23.03
N ASP A 134 -3.70 10.86 23.83
CA ASP A 134 -3.98 10.99 25.27
C ASP A 134 -2.77 11.59 26.02
N LYS A 135 -1.55 11.14 25.69
CA LYS A 135 -0.31 11.70 26.26
C LYS A 135 -0.11 13.17 25.88
N GLU A 136 -0.34 13.53 24.62
CA GLU A 136 -0.25 14.93 24.16
C GLU A 136 -1.25 15.82 24.89
N SER A 137 -2.49 15.35 25.07
CA SER A 137 -3.49 16.06 25.88
C SER A 137 -3.02 16.25 27.32
N LYS A 138 -2.44 15.21 27.92
CA LYS A 138 -1.92 15.30 29.30
C LYS A 138 -0.73 16.24 29.42
N ILE A 139 0.16 16.27 28.43
CA ILE A 139 1.28 17.21 28.37
C ILE A 139 0.74 18.64 28.35
N CYS A 140 -0.22 18.95 27.47
CA CYS A 140 -0.84 20.26 27.41
C CYS A 140 -1.48 20.68 28.76
N GLU A 141 -2.24 19.77 29.39
CA GLU A 141 -2.82 20.03 30.72
C GLU A 141 -1.75 20.33 31.78
N LEU A 142 -0.66 19.56 31.78
CA LEU A 142 0.45 19.74 32.72
C LEU A 142 1.20 21.04 32.46
N GLU A 143 1.44 21.41 31.21
CA GLU A 143 2.08 22.69 30.83
C GLU A 143 1.25 23.87 31.30
N VAL A 144 -0.07 23.84 31.06
CA VAL A 144 -0.99 24.87 31.55
C VAL A 144 -0.94 24.95 33.07
N ARG A 145 -0.98 23.80 33.76
CA ARG A 145 -0.90 23.75 35.23
C ARG A 145 0.42 24.30 35.76
N VAL A 146 1.56 23.94 35.15
CA VAL A 146 2.88 24.47 35.54
C VAL A 146 2.90 25.97 35.37
N ASN A 147 2.43 26.50 34.23
CA ASN A 147 2.35 27.94 34.00
C ASN A 147 1.48 28.65 35.06
N CYS A 148 0.30 28.11 35.39
CA CYS A 148 -0.55 28.67 36.46
C CYS A 148 0.15 28.66 37.83
N LEU A 149 0.86 27.59 38.17
CA LEU A 149 1.61 27.50 39.42
C LEU A 149 2.78 28.49 39.45
N GLU A 150 3.54 28.60 38.36
CA GLU A 150 4.62 29.59 38.26
C GLU A 150 4.11 31.03 38.35
N GLN A 151 3.01 31.34 37.67
CA GLN A 151 2.34 32.64 37.79
C GLN A 151 1.87 32.90 39.22
N SER A 152 1.37 31.86 39.91
CA SER A 152 0.97 31.95 41.31
C SER A 152 2.18 32.22 42.22
N LEU A 153 3.31 31.55 42.01
CA LEU A 153 4.56 31.81 42.74
C LEU A 153 5.10 33.22 42.49
N ARG A 154 5.02 33.71 41.25
CA ARG A 154 5.41 35.08 40.89
C ARG A 154 4.35 36.12 41.27
N SER A 155 3.19 35.71 41.78
CA SER A 155 2.08 36.64 42.07
C SER A 155 2.33 37.56 43.25
N ASN A 156 3.38 37.32 44.03
CA ASN A 156 3.84 38.23 45.08
C ASN A 156 5.08 39.03 44.68
N ASN A 157 5.64 38.76 43.50
CA ASN A 157 6.87 39.39 43.05
C ASN A 157 6.59 40.70 42.31
N LEU A 158 7.48 41.66 42.48
CA LEU A 158 7.51 42.94 41.78
C LEU A 158 8.89 43.13 41.17
N GLU A 159 8.95 43.36 39.86
CA GLU A 159 10.18 43.72 39.18
C GLU A 159 10.28 45.24 39.06
N MET A 160 11.41 45.78 39.50
CA MET A 160 11.72 47.20 39.50
C MET A 160 12.86 47.45 38.54
N HIS A 161 12.54 48.12 37.44
CA HIS A 161 13.49 48.36 36.35
C HIS A 161 14.27 49.66 36.53
N GLY A 162 15.50 49.67 36.00
CA GLY A 162 16.31 50.89 35.90
C GLY A 162 16.89 51.37 37.23
N VAL A 163 17.12 50.46 38.17
CA VAL A 163 17.79 50.77 39.43
C VAL A 163 19.30 50.60 39.22
N GLU A 164 20.03 51.71 39.26
CA GLU A 164 21.48 51.71 39.09
C GLU A 164 22.17 50.77 40.10
N VAL A 165 23.26 50.14 39.66
CA VAL A 165 24.03 49.20 40.47
C VAL A 165 25.08 49.99 41.24
N VAL A 166 25.07 49.86 42.57
CA VAL A 166 26.08 50.46 43.44
C VAL A 166 27.17 49.43 43.72
N GLN A 167 28.44 49.83 43.74
CA GLN A 167 29.52 48.90 44.12
C GLN A 167 29.38 48.48 45.59
N GLY A 168 29.45 47.17 45.86
CA GLY A 168 29.27 46.63 47.21
C GLY A 168 27.81 46.53 47.67
N GLU A 169 26.85 46.56 46.76
CA GLU A 169 25.41 46.46 47.07
C GLU A 169 25.05 45.15 47.77
N ASP A 170 24.41 45.27 48.95
CA ASP A 170 23.88 44.19 49.75
C ASP A 170 22.33 44.20 49.78
N GLY A 171 21.71 43.17 50.35
CA GLY A 171 20.25 43.11 50.44
C GLY A 171 19.61 44.27 51.20
N HIS A 172 20.34 44.88 52.15
CA HIS A 172 19.85 45.99 52.96
C HIS A 172 19.80 47.32 52.18
N SER A 173 20.83 47.60 51.38
CA SER A 173 20.86 48.76 50.47
C SER A 173 19.77 48.66 49.40
N MET A 174 19.52 47.46 48.85
CA MET A 174 18.41 47.22 47.93
C MET A 174 17.06 47.47 48.63
N PHE A 175 16.87 46.98 49.86
CA PHE A 175 15.67 47.24 50.64
C PHE A 175 15.45 48.75 50.88
N ASN A 176 16.50 49.51 51.18
CA ASN A 176 16.40 50.96 51.38
C ASN A 176 15.90 51.69 50.13
N ILE A 177 16.30 51.25 48.93
CA ILE A 177 15.78 51.78 47.67
C ILE A 177 14.30 51.47 47.52
N VAL A 178 13.90 50.22 47.75
CA VAL A 178 12.50 49.79 47.70
C VAL A 178 11.65 50.57 48.70
N GLN A 179 12.16 50.81 49.90
CA GLN A 179 11.46 51.58 50.94
C GLN A 179 11.29 53.06 50.56
N LYS A 180 12.31 53.69 49.95
CA LYS A 180 12.20 55.06 49.43
C LYS A 180 11.11 55.17 48.36
N ILE A 181 11.08 54.19 47.45
CA ILE A 181 10.06 54.14 46.38
C ILE A 181 8.67 53.88 46.95
N GLY A 182 8.55 53.00 47.96
CA GLY A 182 7.30 52.78 48.69
C GLY A 182 6.77 54.06 49.35
N LYS A 183 7.64 54.84 50.01
CA LYS A 183 7.27 56.13 50.60
C LYS A 183 6.76 57.13 49.56
N GLU A 184 7.44 57.25 48.42
CA GLU A 184 7.01 58.12 47.32
C GLU A 184 5.67 57.68 46.69
N LEU A 185 5.37 56.38 46.77
CA LEU A 185 4.12 55.78 46.31
C LEU A 185 2.99 55.79 47.35
N ASP A 186 3.20 56.39 48.52
CA ASP A 186 2.27 56.36 49.66
C ASP A 186 1.91 54.92 50.08
N VAL A 187 2.90 54.02 50.02
CA VAL A 187 2.81 52.63 50.51
C VAL A 187 4.00 52.38 51.42
N PRO A 188 3.86 52.53 52.75
CA PRO A 188 4.96 52.24 53.68
C PRO A 188 5.29 50.75 53.64
N ILE A 189 6.56 50.43 53.36
CA ILE A 189 7.07 49.06 53.31
C ILE A 189 7.96 48.83 54.53
N SER A 190 7.64 47.79 55.31
CA SER A 190 8.47 47.32 56.44
C SER A 190 9.34 46.13 56.05
N LEU A 191 10.33 45.79 56.87
CA LEU A 191 11.20 44.64 56.63
C LEU A 191 10.44 43.31 56.62
N ASN A 192 9.37 43.19 57.43
CA ASN A 192 8.56 41.97 57.51
C ASN A 192 7.66 41.76 56.29
N ASP A 193 7.46 42.81 55.48
CA ASP A 193 6.63 42.74 54.28
C ASP A 193 7.38 42.15 53.09
N VAL A 194 8.70 41.97 53.20
CA VAL A 194 9.58 41.51 52.13
C VAL A 194 10.21 40.18 52.51
N GLU A 195 10.00 39.16 51.68
CA GLU A 195 10.57 37.83 51.88
C GLU A 195 11.97 37.73 51.26
N LEU A 196 12.11 38.20 50.02
CA LEU A 196 13.35 38.07 49.24
C LEU A 196 13.56 39.30 48.35
N ILE A 197 14.81 39.74 48.24
CA ILE A 197 15.24 40.80 47.32
C ILE A 197 16.50 40.34 46.62
N TYR A 198 16.52 40.39 45.30
CA TYR A 198 17.69 40.04 44.52
C TYR A 198 17.66 40.72 43.14
N ARG A 199 18.82 40.83 42.51
CA ARG A 199 18.94 41.27 41.12
C ARG A 199 18.95 40.08 40.17
N LEU A 200 18.39 40.25 38.98
CA LEU A 200 18.41 39.20 37.97
C LEU A 200 19.83 39.05 37.39
N PRO A 201 20.40 37.83 37.32
CA PRO A 201 21.77 37.62 36.84
C PRO A 201 22.03 38.17 35.42
N LYS A 202 21.02 38.09 34.55
CA LYS A 202 21.07 38.56 33.16
C LYS A 202 20.76 40.05 33.00
N LYS A 203 20.04 40.65 33.94
CA LYS A 203 19.65 42.06 33.95
C LYS A 203 20.02 42.67 35.29
N LYS A 204 21.31 42.97 35.47
CA LYS A 204 21.83 43.51 36.73
C LYS A 204 21.17 44.83 37.14
N VAL A 205 20.55 45.56 36.21
CA VAL A 205 19.82 46.81 36.48
C VAL A 205 18.44 46.60 37.12
N ASP A 206 17.91 45.40 37.09
CA ASP A 206 16.55 45.10 37.55
C ASP A 206 16.59 44.40 38.92
N ILE A 207 15.77 44.90 39.85
CA ILE A 207 15.59 44.30 41.18
C ILE A 207 14.25 43.57 41.21
N VAL A 208 14.24 42.33 41.67
CA VAL A 208 13.02 41.58 41.98
C VAL A 208 12.82 41.57 43.48
N VAL A 209 11.64 42.01 43.91
CA VAL A 209 11.20 42.02 45.30
C VAL A 209 10.05 41.04 45.45
N SER A 210 10.19 40.05 46.32
CA SER A 210 9.11 39.16 46.72
C SER A 210 8.51 39.64 48.04
N PHE A 211 7.21 39.92 48.03
CA PHE A 211 6.49 40.40 49.21
C PHE A 211 5.77 39.25 49.93
N SER A 212 5.66 39.34 51.25
CA SER A 212 4.88 38.40 52.07
C SER A 212 3.38 38.43 51.74
N SER A 213 2.91 39.49 51.07
CA SER A 213 1.49 39.66 50.71
C SER A 213 1.29 40.35 49.36
N LYS A 214 0.50 39.70 48.50
CA LYS A 214 0.01 40.25 47.22
C LYS A 214 -0.65 41.63 47.38
N LYS A 215 -1.28 41.91 48.53
CA LYS A 215 -1.98 43.18 48.79
C LYS A 215 -1.04 44.38 48.73
N ILE A 216 0.20 44.24 49.21
CA ILE A 216 1.19 45.31 49.24
C ILE A 216 1.67 45.60 47.82
N ARG A 217 2.03 44.53 47.09
CA ARG A 217 2.36 44.59 45.66
C ARG A 217 1.26 45.24 44.83
N ASP A 218 0.00 44.86 45.04
CA ASP A 218 -1.14 45.42 44.30
C ASP A 218 -1.37 46.90 44.62
N LYS A 219 -1.14 47.33 45.87
CA LYS A 219 -1.18 48.75 46.25
C LYS A 219 -0.06 49.53 45.56
N LEU A 220 1.16 49.01 45.54
CA LEU A 220 2.30 49.62 44.83
C LEU A 220 1.99 49.79 43.34
N TYR A 221 1.49 48.73 42.68
CA TYR A 221 1.08 48.81 41.27
C TYR A 221 -0.05 49.83 41.02
N LYS A 222 -1.07 49.87 41.89
CA LYS A 222 -2.19 50.81 41.77
C LYS A 222 -1.75 52.26 41.96
N ASN A 223 -0.93 52.53 42.97
CA ASN A 223 -0.44 53.89 43.23
C ASN A 223 0.58 54.34 42.17
N ARG A 224 1.39 53.42 41.61
CA ARG A 224 2.24 53.71 40.45
C ARG A 224 1.42 54.17 39.24
N ARG A 225 0.29 53.53 38.95
CA ARG A 225 -0.57 53.95 37.83
C ARG A 225 -1.13 55.37 38.03
N LYS A 226 -1.30 55.82 39.27
CA LYS A 226 -1.71 57.19 39.60
C LYS A 226 -0.54 58.18 39.46
N ASN A 227 0.67 57.74 39.76
CA ASN A 227 1.91 58.51 39.65
C ASN A 227 2.74 58.02 38.43
N ALA A 228 2.27 58.33 37.22
CA ALA A 228 2.85 57.86 35.96
C ALA A 228 4.32 58.31 35.72
N THR A 229 4.83 59.25 36.51
CA THR A 229 6.16 59.86 36.40
C THR A 229 7.03 59.64 37.63
N LEU A 230 7.05 58.42 38.17
CA LEU A 230 8.01 58.03 39.19
C LEU A 230 9.36 57.73 38.54
N TYR A 231 10.26 58.69 38.64
CA TYR A 231 11.66 58.55 38.27
C TYR A 231 12.51 58.65 39.53
N ALA A 232 13.56 57.83 39.64
CA ALA A 232 14.62 58.11 40.59
C ALA A 232 15.18 59.50 40.22
N LYS A 233 15.08 60.48 41.14
CA LYS A 233 15.68 61.79 40.92
C LYS A 233 17.18 61.60 40.68
N LYS A 234 17.65 62.09 39.54
CA LYS A 234 19.08 62.32 39.31
C LYS A 234 19.54 63.39 40.29
N ASP A 235 20.29 63.01 41.30
CA ASP A 235 21.36 63.90 41.76
C ASP A 235 22.36 64.03 40.58
N GLU A 236 22.96 65.20 40.39
CA GLU A 236 23.48 65.80 39.14
C GLU A 236 24.59 65.07 38.35
N GLY A 237 24.69 63.73 38.38
CA GLY A 237 25.83 62.96 37.87
C GLY A 237 25.58 61.92 36.78
N CYS A 238 24.36 61.68 36.27
CA CYS A 238 24.13 60.55 35.34
C CYS A 238 23.44 60.96 34.02
N PRO A 239 23.83 60.44 32.83
CA PRO A 239 23.32 60.91 31.53
C PRO A 239 21.91 60.40 31.22
N VAL A 240 21.15 61.16 30.43
CA VAL A 240 19.75 60.83 30.05
C VAL A 240 19.79 59.83 28.90
N ILE A 241 19.14 58.67 29.04
CA ILE A 241 18.90 57.77 27.91
C ILE A 241 17.41 57.82 27.57
N LYS A 242 17.11 58.19 26.32
CA LYS A 242 15.76 58.19 25.74
C LYS A 242 15.27 56.74 25.62
N ILE A 243 14.05 56.49 26.08
CA ILE A 243 13.38 55.19 25.90
C ILE A 243 12.75 55.19 24.50
N HIS A 244 13.17 54.26 23.65
CA HIS A 244 12.43 53.91 22.43
C HIS A 244 11.24 53.02 22.82
N SER A 245 10.06 53.39 22.34
CA SER A 245 8.80 52.65 22.55
C SER A 245 8.90 51.22 22.00
N GLU A 246 8.50 50.24 22.82
CA GLU A 246 8.31 48.82 22.46
C GLU A 246 7.18 48.67 21.43
N ALA A 247 7.48 48.94 20.16
CA ALA A 247 6.64 48.55 19.04
C ALA A 247 7.34 47.55 18.09
N ASP A 248 8.54 47.09 18.40
CA ASP A 248 9.26 46.08 17.61
C ASP A 248 10.05 45.15 18.53
N LEU A 249 9.40 44.06 18.96
CA LEU A 249 9.99 42.75 19.29
C LEU A 249 8.87 41.69 19.34
#